data_AF-A0A8I2G8K1-F1
#
_entry.id   AF-A0A8I2G8K1-F1
#
_cell.length_a   1.000
_cell.length_b   1.000
_cell.length_c   1.000
_cell.angle_alpha   90.00
_cell.angle_beta   90.00
_cell.angle_gamma   90.00
#
_symmetry.space_group_name_H-M   'P 1'
#
loop_
_entity.id
_entity.type
_entity.pdbx_description
1 polymer ?
#
loop_
_entity_poly.entity_id
_entity_poly.type
_entity_poly.pdbx_seq_one_letter_code
_entity_poly.pdbx_strand_id
1 'polypeptide(L)'
;QEILTDLFTTPLDEVLSLYLKNIKVMIGHYIGADDKKEKVLRLFLTEETASTRDFIHAGIAKEELDDLLRDMVRNNILYFDSTEGLYYP
;
A
#
# COMPACT_ATOMS: atom_id res chain seq x y z
N GLN A 1 1.65 27.72 18.66
CA GLN A 1 1.12 27.28 17.34
C GLN A 1 2.27 27.20 16.34
N GLU A 2 3.38 26.53 16.67
CA GLU A 2 4.60 26.57 15.84
C GLU A 2 4.72 25.45 14.81
N ILE A 3 3.96 24.35 14.96
CA ILE A 3 4.07 23.16 14.08
C ILE A 3 3.59 23.45 12.64
N LEU A 4 2.66 24.39 12.46
CA LEU A 4 2.10 24.71 11.14
C LEU A 4 2.99 25.65 10.33
N THR A 5 3.89 26.41 10.97
CA THR A 5 4.72 27.42 10.29
C THR A 5 5.89 26.79 9.53
N ASP A 6 6.49 25.72 10.07
CA ASP A 6 7.62 25.02 9.44
C ASP A 6 7.20 24.11 8.27
N LEU A 7 5.90 23.82 8.13
CA LEU A 7 5.36 23.04 7.00
C LEU A 7 5.36 23.82 5.68
N PHE A 8 5.48 25.16 5.72
CA PHE A 8 5.46 26.03 4.55
C PHE A 8 6.82 26.67 4.22
N THR A 9 7.85 26.40 5.01
CA THR A 9 9.22 26.90 4.75
C THR A 9 9.97 26.06 3.73
N THR A 10 9.57 24.80 3.59
CA THR A 10 10.14 23.86 2.63
C THR A 10 9.25 23.81 1.38
N PRO A 11 9.81 23.88 0.16
CA PRO A 11 9.01 23.73 -1.06
C PRO A 11 8.16 22.46 -0.99
N LEU A 12 6.88 22.56 -1.36
CA LEU A 12 5.94 21.45 -1.33
C LEU A 12 6.50 20.20 -2.01
N ASP A 13 7.25 20.39 -3.10
CA ASP A 13 7.91 19.32 -3.86
C ASP A 13 8.95 18.53 -3.04
N GLU A 14 9.70 19.21 -2.16
CA GLU A 14 10.69 18.58 -1.29
C GLU A 14 10.02 17.77 -0.18
N VAL A 15 8.93 18.30 0.40
CA VAL A 15 8.12 17.59 1.41
C VAL A 15 7.48 16.35 0.80
N LEU A 16 6.90 16.47 -0.40
CA LEU A 16 6.32 15.35 -1.14
C LEU A 16 7.37 14.31 -1.50
N SER A 17 8.55 14.73 -1.94
CA SER A 17 9.66 13.82 -2.29
C SER A 17 10.15 13.03 -1.07
N LEU A 18 10.29 13.69 0.09
CA LEU A 18 10.68 13.04 1.34
C LEU A 18 9.61 12.05 1.82
N TYR A 19 8.34 12.44 1.75
CA TYR A 19 7.21 11.58 2.07
C TYR A 19 7.17 10.33 1.20
N LEU A 20 7.30 10.49 -0.12
CA LEU A 20 7.36 9.37 -1.07
C LEU A 20 8.54 8.44 -0.78
N LYS A 21 9.72 9.00 -0.44
CA LYS A 21 10.89 8.21 -0.07
C LYS A 21 10.65 7.40 1.20
N ASN A 22 10.06 8.00 2.22
CA ASN A 22 9.77 7.34 3.50
C ASN A 22 8.72 6.24 3.34
N ILE A 23 7.67 6.46 2.55
CA ILE A 23 6.69 5.43 2.20
C ILE A 23 7.36 4.26 1.49
N LYS A 24 8.20 4.51 0.48
CA LYS A 24 8.91 3.45 -0.24
C LYS A 24 9.77 2.60 0.68
N VAL A 25 10.45 3.23 1.64
CA VAL A 25 11.26 2.52 2.66
C VAL A 25 10.36 1.69 3.59
N MET A 26 9.25 2.24 4.07
CA MET A 26 8.29 1.48 4.92
C MET A 26 7.70 0.30 4.17
N ILE A 27 7.25 0.50 2.93
CA ILE A 27 6.72 -0.57 2.07
C ILE A 27 7.81 -1.63 1.86
N GLY A 28 9.04 -1.23 1.54
CA GLY A 28 10.17 -2.16 1.40
C GLY A 28 10.46 -2.96 2.68
N HIS A 29 10.45 -2.31 3.85
CA HIS A 29 10.61 -2.98 5.15
C HIS A 29 9.44 -3.93 5.47
N TYR A 30 8.22 -3.54 5.12
CA TYR A 30 7.01 -4.31 5.37
C TYR A 30 6.90 -5.56 4.48
N ILE A 31 7.27 -5.44 3.20
CA ILE A 31 7.34 -6.57 2.27
C ILE A 31 8.44 -7.53 2.73
N GLY A 32 9.62 -7.01 3.08
CA GLY A 32 10.77 -7.85 3.43
C GLY A 32 11.08 -8.87 2.33
N ALA A 33 11.16 -10.15 2.69
CA ALA A 33 11.34 -11.29 1.78
C ALA A 33 10.05 -12.12 1.62
N ASP A 34 8.88 -11.52 1.83
CA ASP A 34 7.58 -12.20 1.69
C ASP A 34 7.07 -12.10 0.24
N ASP A 35 7.27 -13.19 -0.51
CA ASP A 35 6.84 -13.32 -1.90
C ASP A 35 5.33 -13.06 -2.12
N LYS A 36 4.48 -13.28 -1.11
CA LYS A 36 3.03 -13.08 -1.24
C LYS A 36 2.68 -11.59 -1.18
N LYS A 37 3.28 -10.85 -0.25
CA LYS A 37 3.14 -9.39 -0.17
C LYS A 37 3.63 -8.72 -1.44
N GLU A 38 4.76 -9.20 -1.98
CA GLU A 38 5.29 -8.70 -3.24
C GLU A 38 4.31 -8.97 -4.41
N LYS A 39 3.74 -10.17 -4.50
CA LYS A 39 2.74 -10.50 -5.52
C LYS A 39 1.50 -9.60 -5.46
N VAL A 40 0.98 -9.31 -4.27
CA VAL A 40 -0.15 -8.38 -4.09
C VAL A 40 0.21 -7.01 -4.66
N LEU A 41 1.36 -6.45 -4.28
CA LEU A 41 1.77 -5.12 -4.70
C LEU A 41 2.12 -5.04 -6.19
N ARG A 42 2.58 -6.15 -6.78
CA ARG A 42 2.85 -6.23 -8.21
C ARG A 42 1.61 -6.04 -9.09
N LEU A 43 0.41 -6.42 -8.65
CA LEU A 43 -0.82 -6.13 -9.40
C LEU A 43 -0.99 -4.61 -9.61
N PHE A 44 -0.64 -3.82 -8.61
CA PHE A 44 -0.82 -2.37 -8.63
C PHE A 44 0.24 -1.62 -9.45
N LEU A 45 1.15 -2.35 -10.11
CA LEU A 45 2.02 -1.76 -11.13
C LEU A 45 1.29 -1.53 -12.47
N THR A 46 0.19 -2.25 -12.70
CA THR A 46 -0.59 -2.18 -13.95
C THR A 46 -2.06 -1.84 -13.72
N GLU A 47 -2.60 -2.16 -12.55
CA GLU A 47 -3.99 -1.89 -12.18
C GLU A 47 -4.07 -0.82 -11.09
N GLU A 48 -5.04 0.08 -11.14
CA GLU A 48 -5.25 1.07 -10.07
C GLU A 48 -5.97 0.49 -8.85
N THR A 49 -6.80 -0.53 -9.07
CA THR A 49 -7.59 -1.22 -8.04
C THR A 49 -7.59 -2.72 -8.29
N ALA A 50 -7.84 -3.53 -7.25
CA ALA A 50 -7.94 -4.98 -7.39
C ALA A 50 -8.97 -5.56 -6.42
N SER A 51 -9.71 -6.56 -6.85
CA SER A 51 -10.62 -7.34 -6.02
C SER A 51 -9.93 -8.60 -5.46
N THR A 52 -10.55 -9.25 -4.48
CA THR A 52 -10.11 -10.58 -3.98
C THR A 52 -9.96 -11.61 -5.11
N ARG A 53 -10.78 -11.52 -6.17
CA ARG A 53 -10.70 -12.46 -7.31
C ARG A 53 -9.43 -12.24 -8.13
N ASP A 54 -9.01 -11.00 -8.30
CA ASP A 54 -7.83 -10.66 -9.09
C ASP A 54 -6.55 -11.18 -8.41
N PHE A 55 -6.48 -11.09 -7.07
CA PHE A 55 -5.41 -11.68 -6.29
C PHE A 55 -5.37 -13.22 -6.37
N ILE A 56 -6.52 -13.88 -6.37
CA ILE A 56 -6.60 -15.34 -6.56
C ILE A 56 -6.12 -15.71 -7.97
N HIS A 57 -6.53 -14.94 -8.99
CA HIS A 57 -6.10 -15.15 -10.38
C HIS A 57 -4.58 -14.94 -10.56
N ALA A 58 -4.00 -14.02 -9.79
CA ALA A 58 -2.55 -13.80 -9.72
C ALA A 58 -1.78 -14.89 -8.94
N GLY A 59 -2.48 -15.93 -8.47
CA GLY A 59 -1.86 -17.11 -7.86
C GLY A 59 -1.62 -17.00 -6.36
N ILE A 60 -2.38 -16.18 -5.64
CA ILE A 60 -2.39 -16.15 -4.17
C ILE A 60 -3.49 -17.10 -3.67
N ALA A 61 -3.11 -18.05 -2.82
CA ALA A 61 -4.05 -19.02 -2.28
C ALA A 61 -5.14 -18.34 -1.45
N LYS A 62 -6.41 -18.69 -1.71
CA LYS A 62 -7.58 -18.09 -1.04
C LYS A 62 -7.53 -18.20 0.48
N GLU A 63 -7.00 -19.32 0.99
CA GLU A 63 -6.92 -19.62 2.42
C GLU A 63 -6.06 -18.62 3.20
N GLU A 64 -5.06 -18.05 2.56
CA GLU A 64 -4.09 -17.14 3.18
C GLU A 64 -4.31 -15.68 2.75
N LEU A 65 -5.14 -15.45 1.74
CA LEU A 65 -5.34 -14.14 1.13
C LEU A 65 -6.07 -13.16 2.05
N ASP A 66 -7.12 -13.62 2.74
CA ASP A 66 -7.92 -12.72 3.59
C ASP A 66 -7.10 -12.18 4.77
N ASP A 67 -6.30 -13.03 5.41
CA ASP A 67 -5.42 -12.61 6.51
C ASP A 67 -4.30 -11.69 6.01
N LEU A 68 -3.74 -11.97 4.83
CA LEU A 68 -2.72 -11.12 4.19
C LEU A 68 -3.28 -9.73 3.87
N LEU A 69 -4.44 -9.64 3.21
CA LEU A 69 -5.05 -8.36 2.87
C LEU A 69 -5.45 -7.57 4.11
N ARG A 70 -5.95 -8.23 5.16
CA ARG A 70 -6.23 -7.59 6.45
C ARG A 70 -4.97 -7.06 7.12
N ASP A 71 -3.86 -7.81 7.08
CA ASP A 71 -2.57 -7.33 7.58
C ASP A 71 -2.09 -6.10 6.81
N MET A 72 -2.18 -6.13 5.47
CA MET A 72 -1.78 -5.02 4.62
C MET A 72 -2.63 -3.77 4.87
N VAL A 73 -3.94 -3.92 5.07
CA VAL A 73 -4.83 -2.81 5.43
C VAL A 73 -4.49 -2.24 6.81
N ARG A 74 -4.26 -3.10 7.81
CA ARG A 74 -3.89 -2.65 9.17
C ARG A 74 -2.56 -1.90 9.23
N ASN A 75 -1.63 -2.24 8.34
CA ASN A 75 -0.33 -1.59 8.23
C ASN A 75 -0.35 -0.38 7.27
N ASN A 76 -1.53 0.07 6.81
CA ASN A 76 -1.71 1.18 5.86
C ASN A 76 -0.92 1.00 4.55
N ILE A 77 -0.78 -0.24 4.12
CA ILE A 77 -0.17 -0.61 2.84
C ILE A 77 -1.23 -0.66 1.74
N LEU A 78 -2.46 -1.02 2.11
CA LEU A 78 -3.63 -0.99 1.25
C LEU A 78 -4.78 -0.30 1.97
N TYR A 79 -5.69 0.26 1.20
CA TYR A 79 -7.00 0.70 1.60
C TYR A 79 -8.05 -0.24 1.00
N PHE A 80 -9.16 -0.42 1.70
CA PHE A 80 -10.28 -1.26 1.25
C PHE A 80 -11.55 -0.43 1.15
N ASP A 81 -12.13 -0.36 -0.05
CA ASP A 81 -13.48 0.17 -0.27
C ASP A 81 -14.52 -0.94 -0.06
N SER A 82 -15.27 -0.85 1.03
CA SER A 82 -16.33 -1.82 1.35
C SER A 82 -17.54 -1.74 0.43
N THR A 83 -17.74 -0.63 -0.27
CA THR A 83 -18.87 -0.41 -1.19
C THR A 83 -18.66 -1.20 -2.47
N GLU A 84 -17.45 -1.14 -3.01
CA GLU A 84 -17.09 -1.78 -4.27
C GLU A 84 -16.40 -3.14 -4.08
N GLY A 85 -15.91 -3.43 -2.87
CA GLY A 85 -15.16 -4.65 -2.58
C GLY A 85 -13.76 -4.64 -3.22
N LEU A 86 -13.15 -3.46 -3.32
CA LEU A 86 -11.88 -3.22 -4.01
C LEU A 86 -10.79 -2.75 -3.06
N TYR A 87 -9.55 -3.12 -3.39
CA TYR A 87 -8.34 -2.72 -2.71
C TYR A 87 -7.53 -1.76 -3.59
N TYR A 88 -6.85 -0.80 -2.98
CA TYR A 88 -5.92 0.12 -3.63
C TYR A 88 -4.79 0.52 -2.66
N PRO A 89 -3.57 0.81 -3.15
CA PRO A 89 -2.43 1.20 -2.31
C PRO A 89 -2.55 2.59 -1.68
#